data_AF-A0A6I9YWD5-F1
#
_entry.id   AF-A0A6I9YWD5-F1
#
_cell.length_a   1.000
_cell.length_b   1.000
_cell.length_c   1.000
_cell.angle_alpha   90.00
_cell.angle_beta   90.00
_cell.angle_gamma   90.00
#
_symmetry.space_group_name_H-M   'P 1'
#
loop_
_entity.id
_entity.type
_entity.pdbx_description
1 polymer ?
#
loop_
_entity_poly.entity_id
_entity_poly.type
_entity_poly.pdbx_seq_one_letter_code
_entity_poly.pdbx_strand_id
1 'polypeptide(L)'
;MEIDNKGNRLLVHEESSINVPAIAAAHVIKRYIAQAADELSFEVGDIVSVIDMPPKELTTWWRGKHGFQVGFFPSECVELINDKVPQSVTNSVPKPVSKKHGKLITFLRTFMKSRPTKQKLKQRGILKERVFGCDLGEHLLNSGHDVPQVLKSCTEFIEKHGIVDGIYRLSGIASNIQKLRHEFDSEQIPDLTKDVYIQDIH
;
A
#
# COMPACT_ATOMS: atom_id res chain seq x y z
N MET A 1 16.70 7.53 -16.96
CA MET A 1 16.69 6.13 -16.48
C MET A 1 18.09 5.61 -16.69
N GLU A 2 18.88 5.50 -15.62
CA GLU A 2 20.23 4.95 -15.70
C GLU A 2 20.18 3.47 -15.34
N ILE A 3 20.57 2.65 -16.30
CA ILE A 3 20.75 1.20 -16.22
C ILE A 3 22.25 0.96 -16.27
N ASP A 4 22.77 0.10 -15.39
CA ASP A 4 24.19 -0.24 -15.47
C ASP A 4 24.48 -1.13 -16.69
N ASN A 5 25.75 -1.22 -17.07
CA ASN A 5 26.21 -1.98 -18.23
C ASN A 5 26.03 -3.50 -18.10
N LYS A 6 25.38 -3.99 -17.04
CA LYS A 6 25.07 -5.41 -16.81
C LYS A 6 23.56 -5.68 -16.82
N GLY A 7 22.74 -4.67 -17.15
CA GLY A 7 21.29 -4.83 -17.27
C GLY A 7 20.56 -4.94 -15.93
N ASN A 8 21.23 -4.63 -14.82
CA ASN A 8 20.61 -4.64 -13.50
C ASN A 8 20.06 -3.26 -13.16
N ARG A 9 18.86 -3.24 -12.58
CA ARG A 9 18.21 -2.01 -12.12
C ARG A 9 18.92 -1.52 -10.86
N LEU A 10 19.59 -0.38 -10.94
CA LEU A 10 20.04 0.37 -9.76
C LEU A 10 18.80 0.75 -8.93
N LEU A 11 18.66 0.12 -7.76
CA LEU A 11 17.63 0.50 -6.79
C LEU A 11 18.00 1.87 -6.25
N VAL A 12 17.28 2.88 -6.76
CA VAL A 12 17.24 4.24 -6.23
C VAL A 12 16.88 4.14 -4.75
N HIS A 13 17.68 4.80 -3.90
CA HIS A 13 17.51 4.87 -2.46
C HIS A 13 16.04 5.19 -2.10
N GLU A 14 15.29 4.18 -1.67
CA GLU A 14 13.84 4.29 -1.47
C GLU A 14 13.52 5.04 -0.16
N GLU A 15 13.10 6.31 -0.27
CA GLU A 15 12.39 7.06 0.77
C GLU A 15 11.08 6.38 1.23
N SER A 16 10.65 5.31 0.57
CA SER A 16 9.43 4.53 0.83
C SER A 16 9.60 3.34 1.78
N SER A 17 10.82 2.99 2.20
CA SER A 17 11.05 1.78 3.04
C SER A 17 10.33 1.81 4.40
N ILE A 18 10.06 3.00 4.95
CA ILE A 18 9.38 3.20 6.24
C ILE A 18 7.91 2.76 6.20
N ASN A 19 7.28 2.77 5.02
CA ASN A 19 5.85 2.53 4.83
C ASN A 19 5.51 1.05 4.55
N VAL A 20 6.52 0.16 4.48
CA VAL A 20 6.29 -1.27 4.29
C VAL A 20 5.70 -1.87 5.58
N PRO A 21 4.56 -2.57 5.53
CA PRO A 21 3.94 -3.15 6.71
C PRO A 21 4.82 -4.26 7.31
N ALA A 22 4.90 -4.31 8.64
CA ALA A 22 5.56 -5.39 9.35
C ALA A 22 4.71 -6.67 9.33
N ILE A 23 5.36 -7.81 9.13
CA ILE A 23 4.74 -9.14 9.12
C ILE A 23 4.85 -9.85 10.47
N ALA A 24 5.81 -9.45 11.32
CA ALA A 24 5.96 -9.96 12.67
C ALA A 24 6.68 -8.96 13.59
N ALA A 25 6.62 -9.19 14.89
CA ALA A 25 7.46 -8.52 15.89
C ALA A 25 8.49 -9.53 16.41
N ALA A 26 9.73 -9.09 16.58
CA ALA A 26 10.80 -9.89 17.17
C ALA A 26 11.48 -9.09 18.28
N HIS A 27 11.99 -9.78 19.29
CA HIS A 27 12.85 -9.17 20.29
C HIS A 27 14.29 -9.60 20.04
N VAL A 28 15.23 -8.68 20.30
CA VAL A 28 16.65 -8.92 20.05
C VAL A 28 17.23 -9.71 21.21
N ILE A 29 17.73 -10.91 20.91
CA ILE A 29 18.37 -11.83 21.86
C ILE A 29 19.89 -11.73 21.85
N LYS A 30 20.46 -11.17 20.76
CA LYS A 30 21.90 -10.99 20.61
C LYS A 30 22.19 -9.64 19.98
N ARG A 31 23.06 -8.87 20.64
CA ARG A 31 23.56 -7.58 20.14
C ARG A 31 24.18 -7.75 18.75
N TYR A 32 23.90 -6.80 17.87
CA TYR A 32 24.47 -6.76 16.53
C TYR A 32 24.82 -5.32 16.15
N ILE A 33 25.94 -5.13 15.47
CA ILE A 33 26.40 -3.82 15.00
C ILE A 33 26.46 -3.90 13.49
N ALA A 34 25.74 -3.01 12.81
CA ALA A 34 25.73 -2.89 11.37
C ALA A 34 27.15 -2.75 10.83
N GLN A 35 27.48 -3.60 9.87
CA GLN A 35 28.74 -3.64 9.13
C GLN A 35 28.62 -2.95 7.77
N ALA A 36 27.40 -2.84 7.24
CA ALA A 36 27.07 -2.12 6.01
C ALA A 36 25.96 -1.06 6.22
N ALA A 37 25.83 -0.13 5.27
CA ALA A 37 24.91 1.00 5.37
C ALA A 37 23.42 0.60 5.30
N ASP A 38 23.14 -0.58 4.76
CA ASP A 38 21.82 -1.19 4.63
C ASP A 38 21.49 -2.15 5.79
N GLU A 39 22.35 -2.25 6.81
CA GLU A 39 22.16 -3.11 7.96
C GLU A 39 21.67 -2.34 9.21
N LEU A 40 21.02 -3.05 10.13
CA LEU A 40 20.53 -2.49 11.39
C LEU A 40 21.40 -2.90 12.57
N SER A 41 21.72 -1.94 13.44
CA SER A 41 22.33 -2.21 14.75
C SER A 41 21.26 -2.40 15.82
N PHE A 42 21.51 -3.31 16.75
CA PHE A 42 20.62 -3.64 17.86
C PHE A 42 21.35 -3.86 19.18
N GLU A 43 20.69 -3.52 20.27
CA GLU A 43 21.01 -3.95 21.63
C GLU A 43 20.07 -5.09 22.09
N VAL A 44 20.54 -5.92 23.02
CA VAL A 44 19.72 -7.01 23.58
C VAL A 44 18.52 -6.41 24.32
N GLY A 45 17.32 -6.88 24.00
CA GLY A 45 16.06 -6.38 24.54
C GLY A 45 15.34 -5.39 23.63
N ASP A 46 15.96 -4.94 22.53
CA ASP A 46 15.30 -4.11 21.52
C ASP A 46 14.14 -4.87 20.85
N ILE A 47 13.15 -4.13 20.36
CA ILE A 47 12.03 -4.67 19.60
C ILE A 47 12.16 -4.26 18.14
N VAL A 48 12.13 -5.26 17.26
CA VAL A 48 12.27 -5.09 15.81
C VAL A 48 10.97 -5.46 15.13
N SER A 49 10.52 -4.60 14.22
CA SER A 49 9.39 -4.88 13.34
C SER A 49 9.93 -5.61 12.10
N VAL A 50 9.67 -6.91 11.99
CA VAL A 50 10.14 -7.73 10.86
C VAL A 50 9.29 -7.40 9.63
N ILE A 51 9.95 -7.03 8.52
CA ILE A 51 9.33 -6.71 7.23
C ILE A 51 9.37 -7.93 6.31
N ASP A 52 10.49 -8.66 6.30
CA ASP A 52 10.68 -9.87 5.51
C ASP A 52 11.55 -10.88 6.28
N MET A 53 11.15 -12.15 6.25
CA MET A 53 11.86 -13.27 6.90
C MET A 53 11.87 -14.50 5.98
N PRO A 54 12.75 -14.53 4.97
CA PRO A 54 12.83 -15.68 4.08
C PRO A 54 13.15 -16.97 4.85
N PRO A 55 12.77 -18.16 4.32
CA PRO A 55 13.15 -19.43 4.91
C PRO A 55 14.68 -19.54 5.07
N LYS A 56 15.12 -20.19 6.17
CA LYS A 56 16.54 -20.32 6.51
C LYS A 56 17.37 -21.04 5.43
N GLU A 57 16.72 -21.83 4.58
CA GLU A 57 17.32 -22.51 3.42
C GLU A 57 17.78 -21.52 2.33
N LEU A 58 17.16 -20.34 2.25
CA LEU A 58 17.47 -19.31 1.26
C LEU A 58 18.46 -18.27 1.80
N THR A 59 18.24 -17.78 3.02
CA THR A 59 19.13 -16.81 3.66
C THR A 59 18.90 -16.77 5.17
N THR A 60 19.97 -16.48 5.92
CA THR A 60 19.90 -16.19 7.36
C THR A 60 19.60 -14.73 7.64
N TRP A 61 19.52 -13.88 6.63
CA TRP A 61 19.29 -12.44 6.76
C TRP A 61 17.81 -12.11 6.63
N TRP A 62 17.31 -11.36 7.60
CA TRP A 62 15.97 -10.81 7.61
C TRP A 62 16.02 -9.32 7.34
N ARG A 63 14.90 -8.78 6.88
CA ARG A 63 14.71 -7.34 6.72
C ARG A 63 13.72 -6.86 7.76
N GLY A 64 14.00 -5.74 8.41
CA GLY A 64 13.07 -5.16 9.36
C GLY A 64 13.34 -3.71 9.65
N LYS A 65 12.66 -3.21 10.67
CA LYS A 65 12.64 -1.81 11.07
C LYS A 65 12.92 -1.67 12.55
N HIS A 66 13.85 -0.79 12.87
CA HIS A 66 14.20 -0.38 14.22
C HIS A 66 14.15 1.15 14.31
N GLY A 67 13.19 1.67 15.09
CA GLY A 67 12.87 3.09 15.08
C GLY A 67 12.45 3.59 13.69
N PHE A 68 13.25 4.49 13.11
CA PHE A 68 13.04 5.05 11.77
C PHE A 68 13.93 4.42 10.70
N GLN A 69 14.81 3.51 11.08
CA GLN A 69 15.74 2.85 10.17
C GLN A 69 15.16 1.53 9.68
N VAL A 70 15.36 1.25 8.40
CA VAL A 70 14.99 -0.01 7.76
C VAL A 70 16.24 -0.60 7.15
N GLY A 71 16.48 -1.87 7.41
CA GLY A 71 17.68 -2.55 6.95
C GLY A 71 17.66 -4.03 7.25
N PHE A 72 18.77 -4.68 6.94
CA PHE A 72 18.99 -6.10 7.08
C PHE A 72 19.67 -6.44 8.41
N PHE A 73 19.39 -7.63 8.91
CA PHE A 73 20.08 -8.17 10.08
C PHE A 73 20.03 -9.69 10.11
N PRO A 74 20.95 -10.35 10.82
CA PRO A 74 20.94 -11.80 10.94
C PRO A 74 19.77 -12.30 11.79
N SER A 75 19.07 -13.32 11.32
CA SER A 75 17.92 -13.93 11.99
C SER A 75 18.26 -14.51 13.36
N GLU A 76 19.50 -14.94 13.59
CA GLU A 76 19.96 -15.43 14.90
C GLU A 76 20.06 -14.33 15.97
N CYS A 77 19.98 -13.05 15.58
CA CYS A 77 20.00 -11.94 16.52
C CYS A 77 18.64 -11.70 17.17
N VAL A 78 17.57 -12.28 16.64
CA VAL A 78 16.20 -12.01 17.09
C VAL A 78 15.40 -13.29 17.30
N GLU A 79 14.40 -13.21 18.16
CA GLU A 79 13.41 -14.26 18.35
C GLU A 79 11.99 -13.67 18.22
N LEU A 80 11.16 -14.35 17.41
CA LEU A 80 9.79 -13.91 17.13
C LEU A 80 8.94 -13.90 18.40
N ILE A 81 8.22 -12.80 18.60
CA ILE A 81 7.26 -12.67 19.69
C ILE A 81 5.98 -13.37 19.26
N ASN A 82 5.84 -14.64 19.62
CA ASN A 82 4.56 -15.34 19.54
C ASN A 82 3.65 -14.84 20.67
N ASP A 83 2.33 -14.85 20.47
CA ASP A 83 1.27 -14.33 21.38
C ASP A 83 1.31 -14.85 22.84
N LYS A 84 2.26 -15.72 23.19
CA LYS A 84 2.61 -16.09 24.57
C LYS A 84 3.73 -15.18 25.08
N VAL A 85 3.35 -14.04 25.64
CA VAL A 85 4.25 -13.07 26.30
C VAL A 85 5.09 -13.77 27.40
N PRO A 86 6.44 -13.80 27.31
CA PRO A 86 7.28 -14.13 28.46
C PRO A 86 7.29 -12.95 29.44
N GLN A 87 7.03 -13.22 30.72
CA GLN A 87 6.87 -12.23 31.80
C GLN A 87 8.19 -11.59 32.30
N SER A 88 9.28 -11.55 31.53
CA SER A 88 10.61 -11.17 32.06
C SER A 88 11.21 -9.85 31.56
N VAL A 89 10.52 -9.03 30.77
CA VAL A 89 11.03 -7.69 30.39
C VAL A 89 9.99 -6.59 30.64
N THR A 90 9.63 -6.42 31.91
CA THR A 90 9.11 -5.15 32.40
C THR A 90 10.16 -4.53 33.31
N ASN A 91 10.98 -3.62 32.79
CA ASN A 91 11.57 -2.48 33.55
C ASN A 91 12.62 -1.75 32.70
N SER A 92 12.20 -0.91 31.74
CA SER A 92 12.92 0.31 31.30
C SER A 92 12.39 0.92 30.00
N VAL A 93 11.07 0.96 29.78
CA VAL A 93 10.50 1.88 28.77
C VAL A 93 9.62 2.86 29.54
N PRO A 94 9.75 4.19 29.34
CA PRO A 94 8.77 5.11 29.89
C PRO A 94 7.41 4.61 29.42
N LYS A 95 6.53 4.27 30.38
CA LYS A 95 5.14 3.95 30.09
C LYS A 95 4.68 4.99 29.06
N PRO A 96 4.16 4.61 27.87
CA PRO A 96 3.52 5.60 27.02
C PRO A 96 2.52 6.29 27.94
N VAL A 97 2.68 7.60 28.11
CA VAL A 97 1.87 8.38 29.04
C VAL A 97 0.44 7.97 28.73
N SER A 98 -0.18 7.22 29.65
CA SER A 98 -1.58 6.90 29.60
C SER A 98 -2.29 8.22 29.76
N LYS A 99 -2.42 8.96 28.65
CA LYS A 99 -3.43 9.98 28.54
C LYS A 99 -4.73 9.20 28.59
N LYS A 100 -5.34 9.24 29.78
CA LYS A 100 -6.67 8.73 30.07
C LYS A 100 -7.64 9.25 29.01
N HIS A 101 -7.86 8.48 27.96
CA HIS A 101 -9.02 8.44 27.07
C HIS A 101 -8.77 7.21 26.19
N GLY A 102 -9.41 6.08 26.42
CA GLY A 102 -10.82 5.86 26.66
C GLY A 102 -11.16 4.60 25.87
N LYS A 103 -12.35 4.06 26.05
CA LYS A 103 -12.89 2.85 25.38
C LYS A 103 -12.56 2.74 23.87
N LEU A 104 -12.27 3.86 23.21
CA LEU A 104 -11.98 3.99 21.79
C LEU A 104 -10.74 3.22 21.28
N ILE A 105 -9.58 3.24 21.94
CA ILE A 105 -8.39 2.52 21.43
C ILE A 105 -8.60 1.00 21.49
N THR A 106 -9.16 0.51 22.59
CA THR A 106 -9.56 -0.90 22.73
C THR A 106 -10.65 -1.25 21.71
N PHE A 107 -11.64 -0.37 21.52
CA PHE A 107 -12.68 -0.54 20.50
C PHE A 107 -12.09 -0.60 19.09
N LEU A 108 -11.17 0.29 18.71
CA LEU A 108 -10.53 0.29 17.39
C LEU A 108 -9.70 -0.98 17.15
N ARG A 109 -9.00 -1.48 18.17
CA ARG A 109 -8.28 -2.76 18.09
C ARG A 109 -9.24 -3.93 17.87
N THR A 110 -10.35 -3.97 18.60
CA THR A 110 -11.39 -4.99 18.41
C THR A 110 -12.06 -4.86 17.05
N PHE A 111 -12.37 -3.63 16.62
CA PHE A 111 -12.98 -3.32 15.33
C PHE A 111 -12.10 -3.74 14.15
N MET A 112 -10.79 -3.49 14.23
CA MET A 112 -9.82 -3.92 13.23
C MET A 112 -9.73 -5.45 13.15
N LYS A 113 -9.76 -6.15 14.29
CA LYS A 113 -9.82 -7.62 14.33
C LYS A 113 -11.13 -8.18 13.75
N SER A 114 -12.24 -7.47 13.94
CA SER A 114 -13.55 -7.84 13.39
C SER A 114 -13.81 -7.30 11.98
N ARG A 115 -12.81 -6.71 11.31
CA ARG A 115 -12.98 -6.08 10.00
C ARG A 115 -13.30 -7.16 8.96
N PRO A 116 -14.47 -7.11 8.29
CA PRO A 116 -14.82 -8.07 7.25
C PRO A 116 -13.89 -7.96 6.04
N THR A 117 -13.67 -9.09 5.35
CA THR A 117 -12.87 -9.13 4.13
C THR A 117 -13.53 -8.35 2.99
N LYS A 118 -12.73 -7.89 2.02
CA LYS A 118 -13.21 -7.18 0.81
C LYS A 118 -14.32 -7.98 0.11
N GLN A 119 -14.14 -9.30 -0.02
CA GLN A 119 -15.13 -10.21 -0.61
C GLN A 119 -16.45 -10.24 0.18
N LYS A 120 -16.39 -10.31 1.51
CA LYS A 120 -17.59 -10.30 2.36
C LYS A 120 -18.33 -8.96 2.30
N LEU A 121 -17.61 -7.85 2.07
CA LEU A 121 -18.21 -6.54 1.82
C LEU A 121 -18.86 -6.46 0.44
N LYS A 122 -18.25 -7.04 -0.60
CA LYS A 122 -18.84 -7.15 -1.95
C LYS A 122 -20.13 -7.98 -1.91
N GLN A 123 -20.10 -9.17 -1.31
CA GLN A 123 -21.26 -10.07 -1.22
C GLN A 123 -22.45 -9.44 -0.47
N ARG A 124 -22.18 -8.58 0.51
CA ARG A 124 -23.22 -7.85 1.25
C ARG A 124 -23.69 -6.57 0.55
N GLY A 125 -23.16 -6.25 -0.63
CA GLY A 125 -23.48 -5.04 -1.39
C GLY A 125 -22.96 -3.74 -0.75
N ILE A 126 -22.14 -3.83 0.30
CA ILE A 126 -21.57 -2.66 0.99
C ILE A 126 -20.42 -2.07 0.17
N LEU A 127 -19.62 -2.94 -0.48
CA LEU A 127 -18.56 -2.53 -1.37
C LEU A 127 -18.99 -2.81 -2.80
N LYS A 128 -19.38 -1.76 -3.53
CA LYS A 128 -19.59 -1.83 -4.98
C LYS A 128 -18.25 -1.96 -5.70
N GLU A 129 -18.27 -2.66 -6.82
CA GLU A 129 -17.11 -2.68 -7.69
C GLU A 129 -16.87 -1.31 -8.32
N ARG A 130 -15.60 -0.97 -8.43
CA ARG A 130 -15.14 0.25 -9.07
C ARG A 130 -14.68 -0.11 -10.47
N VAL A 131 -14.82 0.82 -11.40
CA VAL A 131 -14.25 0.70 -12.74
C VAL A 131 -12.75 0.97 -12.69
N PHE A 132 -12.30 1.91 -11.84
CA PHE A 132 -10.90 2.28 -11.76
C PHE A 132 -10.15 1.54 -10.64
N GLY A 133 -9.00 0.95 -11.00
CA GLY A 133 -8.10 0.26 -10.07
C GLY A 133 -8.56 -1.16 -9.70
N CYS A 134 -9.50 -1.73 -10.44
CA CYS A 134 -9.84 -3.15 -10.39
C CYS A 134 -9.05 -3.95 -11.45
N ASP A 135 -9.11 -5.28 -11.34
CA ASP A 135 -8.57 -6.15 -12.37
C ASP A 135 -9.46 -6.10 -13.63
N LEU A 136 -8.83 -5.98 -14.80
CA LEU A 136 -9.56 -5.86 -16.06
C LEU A 136 -10.37 -7.13 -16.37
N GLY A 137 -9.82 -8.32 -16.11
CA GLY A 137 -10.51 -9.59 -16.34
C GLY A 137 -11.74 -9.74 -15.44
N GLU A 138 -11.61 -9.44 -14.14
CA GLU A 138 -12.73 -9.42 -13.19
C GLU A 138 -13.81 -8.42 -13.64
N HIS A 139 -13.42 -7.23 -14.08
CA HIS A 139 -14.36 -6.19 -14.53
C HIS A 139 -15.15 -6.60 -15.78
N LEU A 140 -14.48 -7.15 -16.80
CA LEU A 140 -15.14 -7.59 -18.03
C LEU A 140 -16.08 -8.78 -17.76
N LEU A 141 -15.65 -9.74 -16.93
CA LEU A 141 -16.47 -10.87 -16.53
C LEU A 141 -17.74 -10.43 -15.79
N ASN A 142 -17.62 -9.47 -14.88
CA ASN A 142 -18.76 -8.98 -14.08
C ASN A 142 -19.70 -8.06 -14.86
N SER A 143 -19.17 -7.24 -15.76
CA SER A 143 -19.98 -6.34 -16.60
C SER A 143 -20.62 -7.05 -17.79
N GLY A 144 -20.07 -8.19 -18.22
CA GLY A 144 -20.53 -8.90 -19.42
C GLY A 144 -20.20 -8.19 -20.73
N HIS A 145 -19.26 -7.25 -20.71
CA HIS A 145 -18.78 -6.54 -21.89
C HIS A 145 -17.41 -7.04 -22.32
N ASP A 146 -17.11 -6.94 -23.62
CA ASP A 146 -15.78 -7.27 -24.16
C ASP A 146 -14.77 -6.13 -23.97
N VAL A 147 -15.26 -4.90 -23.78
CA VAL A 147 -14.46 -3.69 -23.61
C VAL A 147 -15.07 -2.83 -22.48
N PRO A 148 -14.26 -2.28 -21.55
CA PRO A 148 -14.77 -1.38 -20.52
C PRO A 148 -15.50 -0.17 -21.11
N GLN A 149 -16.67 0.15 -20.56
CA GLN A 149 -17.51 1.23 -21.07
C GLN A 149 -16.81 2.60 -21.01
N VAL A 150 -15.93 2.82 -20.03
CA VAL A 150 -15.07 4.01 -19.96
C VAL A 150 -14.21 4.19 -21.20
N LEU A 151 -13.63 3.12 -21.75
CA LEU A 151 -12.81 3.20 -22.94
C LEU A 151 -13.65 3.50 -24.16
N LYS A 152 -14.80 2.83 -24.29
CA LYS A 152 -15.74 3.04 -25.40
C LYS A 152 -16.23 4.49 -25.45
N SER A 153 -16.79 4.97 -24.33
CA SER A 153 -17.34 6.33 -24.23
C SER A 153 -16.28 7.42 -24.45
N CYS A 154 -15.10 7.29 -23.87
CA CYS A 154 -14.03 8.28 -24.08
C CYS A 154 -13.52 8.26 -25.52
N THR A 155 -13.37 7.09 -26.14
CA THR A 155 -12.87 6.97 -27.52
C THR A 155 -13.85 7.60 -28.51
N GLU A 156 -15.13 7.24 -28.44
CA GLU A 156 -16.20 7.82 -29.28
C GLU A 156 -16.26 9.36 -29.15
N PHE A 157 -16.07 9.87 -27.94
CA PHE A 157 -16.07 11.31 -27.70
C PHE A 157 -14.84 12.01 -28.27
N ILE A 158 -13.65 11.44 -28.09
CA ILE A 158 -12.39 11.99 -28.58
C ILE A 158 -12.36 11.98 -30.11
N GLU A 159 -12.84 10.92 -30.77
CA GLU A 159 -12.93 10.86 -32.22
C GLU A 159 -13.80 11.99 -32.80
N LYS A 160 -14.84 12.41 -32.07
CA LYS A 160 -15.77 13.46 -32.51
C LYS A 160 -15.33 14.87 -32.15
N HIS A 161 -14.72 15.09 -30.98
CA HIS A 161 -14.47 16.44 -30.43
C HIS A 161 -13.01 16.69 -30.04
N GLY A 162 -12.19 15.65 -29.92
CA GLY A 162 -10.88 15.71 -29.27
C GLY A 162 -9.69 15.84 -30.22
N ILE A 163 -9.90 15.92 -31.54
CA ILE A 163 -8.83 16.12 -32.52
C ILE A 163 -8.38 17.60 -32.49
N VAL A 164 -7.61 17.95 -31.46
CA VAL A 164 -7.09 19.29 -31.15
C VAL A 164 -5.58 19.26 -30.87
N ASP A 165 -4.93 20.41 -30.79
CA ASP A 165 -3.48 20.48 -30.56
C ASP A 165 -3.12 20.02 -29.15
N GLY A 166 -2.10 19.17 -29.02
CA GLY A 166 -1.72 18.63 -27.72
C GLY A 166 -2.71 17.63 -27.11
N ILE A 167 -3.58 17.01 -27.92
CA ILE A 167 -4.39 15.83 -27.53
C ILE A 167 -3.52 14.78 -26.80
N TYR A 168 -4.02 14.25 -25.69
CA TYR A 168 -3.32 13.34 -24.77
C TYR A 168 -2.06 13.87 -24.08
N ARG A 169 -1.57 15.06 -24.44
CA ARG A 169 -0.37 15.70 -23.88
C ARG A 169 -0.72 16.77 -22.84
N LEU A 170 -1.70 17.62 -23.14
CA LEU A 170 -2.17 18.64 -22.22
C LEU A 170 -2.99 17.99 -21.10
N SER A 171 -2.73 18.41 -19.86
CA SER A 171 -3.45 17.88 -18.70
C SER A 171 -4.84 18.52 -18.62
N GLY A 172 -5.88 17.68 -18.55
CA GLY A 172 -7.23 18.14 -18.22
C GLY A 172 -7.36 18.59 -16.76
N ILE A 173 -8.50 19.18 -16.41
CA ILE A 173 -8.71 19.73 -15.07
C ILE A 173 -8.91 18.58 -14.07
N ALA A 174 -8.05 18.51 -13.05
CA ALA A 174 -8.02 17.42 -12.07
C ALA A 174 -9.37 17.17 -11.37
N SER A 175 -10.14 18.23 -11.05
CA SER A 175 -11.45 18.10 -10.42
C SER A 175 -12.50 17.49 -11.36
N ASN A 176 -12.46 17.82 -12.65
CA ASN A 176 -13.32 17.22 -13.67
C ASN A 176 -12.98 15.74 -13.87
N ILE A 177 -11.69 15.40 -13.89
CA ILE A 177 -11.21 14.00 -13.94
C ILE A 177 -11.74 13.20 -12.75
N GLN A 178 -11.69 13.74 -11.52
CA GLN A 178 -12.23 13.05 -10.35
C GLN A 178 -13.76 12.87 -10.39
N LYS A 179 -14.50 13.85 -10.93
CA LYS A 179 -15.96 13.73 -11.13
C LYS A 179 -16.30 12.62 -12.12
N LEU A 180 -15.66 12.62 -13.29
CA LEU A 180 -15.83 11.57 -14.29
C LEU A 180 -15.51 10.19 -13.73
N ARG A 181 -14.39 10.07 -13.00
CA ARG A 181 -14.02 8.83 -12.31
C ARG A 181 -15.12 8.33 -11.38
N HIS A 182 -15.71 9.23 -10.60
CA HIS A 182 -16.78 8.87 -9.66
C HIS A 182 -18.07 8.46 -10.37
N GLU A 183 -18.44 9.13 -11.47
CA GLU A 183 -19.59 8.76 -12.30
C GLU A 183 -19.43 7.34 -12.85
N PHE A 184 -18.28 7.05 -13.49
CA PHE A 184 -17.97 5.70 -13.99
C PHE A 184 -17.89 4.64 -12.88
N ASP A 185 -17.24 4.93 -11.74
CA ASP A 185 -17.17 4.01 -10.59
C ASP A 185 -18.57 3.70 -9.99
N SER A 186 -19.57 4.52 -10.29
CA SER A 186 -20.96 4.34 -9.85
C SER A 186 -21.84 3.62 -10.88
N GLU A 187 -21.23 2.97 -11.87
CA GLU A 187 -21.90 2.31 -13.01
C GLU A 187 -22.77 3.26 -13.84
N GLN A 188 -22.53 4.57 -13.74
CA GLN A 188 -23.15 5.57 -14.59
C GLN A 188 -22.23 5.89 -15.75
N ILE A 189 -22.78 6.00 -16.95
CA ILE A 189 -22.05 6.49 -18.12
C ILE A 189 -22.17 8.02 -18.09
N PRO A 190 -21.09 8.76 -17.82
CA PRO A 190 -21.14 10.22 -17.80
C PRO A 190 -21.43 10.76 -19.20
N ASP A 191 -22.26 11.78 -19.26
CA ASP A 191 -22.42 12.58 -20.46
C ASP A 191 -21.21 13.52 -20.61
N LEU A 192 -20.32 13.15 -21.53
CA LEU A 192 -19.08 13.89 -21.84
C LEU A 192 -19.35 15.20 -22.60
N THR A 193 -20.57 15.44 -23.09
CA THR A 193 -20.92 16.65 -23.85
C THR A 193 -21.30 17.84 -22.97
N LYS A 194 -21.34 17.68 -21.65
CA LYS A 194 -21.59 18.77 -20.71
C LYS A 194 -20.51 19.85 -20.83
N ASP A 195 -20.91 21.11 -20.77
CA ASP A 195 -20.02 22.29 -20.91
C ASP A 195 -18.79 22.21 -20.00
N VAL A 196 -18.97 21.71 -18.78
CA VAL A 196 -17.90 21.55 -17.79
C VAL A 196 -16.74 20.66 -18.28
N TYR A 197 -17.00 19.72 -19.19
CA TYR A 197 -16.01 18.81 -19.75
C TYR A 197 -15.50 19.28 -21.10
N ILE A 198 -16.33 19.98 -21.88
CA ILE A 198 -15.95 20.58 -23.17
C ILE A 198 -14.94 21.72 -22.98
N GLN A 199 -15.06 22.48 -21.88
CA GLN A 199 -14.13 23.57 -21.55
C GLN A 199 -12.68 23.11 -21.33
N ASP A 200 -12.45 21.83 -21.04
CA ASP A 200 -11.11 21.26 -20.85
C ASP A 200 -10.41 20.91 -22.17
N ILE A 201 -11.09 21.05 -23.31
CA ILE A 201 -10.53 20.81 -24.64
C ILE A 201 -9.75 22.06 -25.08
N HIS A 202 -8.47 21.89 -25.40
CA HIS A 202 -7.51 22.96 -25.72
C HIS A 202 -6.80 22.69 -27.04
#